data_AF-A4GUI0-F1
#
_entry.id   AF-A4GUI0-F1
#
_cell.length_a   1.000
_cell.length_b   1.000
_cell.length_c   1.000
_cell.angle_alpha   90.00
_cell.angle_beta   90.00
_cell.angle_gamma   90.00
#
_symmetry.space_group_name_H-M   'P 1'
#
loop_
_entity.id
_entity.type
_entity.pdbx_description
1 polymer ?
#
loop_
_entity_poly.entity_id
_entity_poly.type
_entity_poly.pdbx_seq_one_letter_code
_entity_poly.pdbx_strand_id
1 'polypeptide(L)'
;MLRQMHGEGHPAVWYILLRAAYAVVGSPVVLKIVALTIAATAAYLLVFRLKLPLSIMLLALFSSFSIFDYAAMSRNYGISMLVIFLIVLSWEKGARNGILLGLLFALLANTNVHSVVLVGGFLAYWFFDLILARSRPPLTAYRAFVTAAAIAAVGIVLCFVTVYPTFNDTGQNDLSGENFALLTVGLPTA
;
A
#
# COMPACT_ATOMS: atom_id res chain seq x y z
N MET A 1 -6.54 19.16 9.51
CA MET A 1 -6.64 18.41 8.24
C MET A 1 -5.75 17.16 8.20
N LEU A 2 -4.43 17.25 8.42
CA LEU A 2 -3.60 16.03 8.66
C LEU A 2 -4.06 15.22 9.89
N ARG A 3 -4.69 15.90 10.87
CA ARG A 3 -5.29 15.27 12.06
C ARG A 3 -6.54 14.40 11.80
N GLN A 4 -7.29 14.61 10.72
CA GLN A 4 -8.46 13.78 10.38
C GLN A 4 -8.11 12.59 9.49
N MET A 5 -6.86 12.53 8.99
CA MET A 5 -6.34 11.39 8.23
C MET A 5 -5.47 10.47 9.09
N HIS A 6 -5.24 10.83 10.36
CA HIS A 6 -4.65 9.93 11.35
C HIS A 6 -5.77 9.08 11.95
N GLY A 7 -5.64 7.75 11.89
CA GLY A 7 -6.52 6.84 12.63
C GLY A 7 -7.37 5.87 11.81
N GLU A 8 -7.45 6.00 10.47
CA GLU A 8 -8.27 5.09 9.64
C GLU A 8 -7.54 3.80 9.20
N GLY A 9 -6.28 3.60 9.62
CA GLY A 9 -5.52 2.39 9.31
C GLY A 9 -5.16 2.21 7.82
N HIS A 10 -5.40 3.22 6.98
CA HIS A 10 -5.14 3.18 5.54
C HIS A 10 -4.24 4.36 5.11
N PRO A 11 -3.08 4.09 4.47
CA PRO A 11 -2.07 5.11 4.25
C PRO A 11 -2.47 6.18 3.23
N ALA A 12 -1.90 7.38 3.40
CA ALA A 12 -2.36 8.66 2.86
C ALA A 12 -2.37 8.80 1.32
N VAL A 13 -1.68 7.93 0.59
CA VAL A 13 -1.51 8.02 -0.87
C VAL A 13 -2.84 7.94 -1.59
N TRP A 14 -3.73 7.03 -1.17
CA TRP A 14 -5.05 6.88 -1.77
C TRP A 14 -5.92 8.12 -1.54
N TYR A 15 -5.93 8.66 -0.32
CA TYR A 15 -6.70 9.86 0.01
C TYR A 15 -6.23 11.08 -0.80
N ILE A 16 -4.92 11.25 -1.00
CA ILE A 16 -4.38 12.33 -1.83
C ILE A 16 -4.82 12.16 -3.28
N LEU A 17 -4.75 10.94 -3.82
CA LEU A 17 -5.17 10.63 -5.19
C LEU A 17 -6.68 10.89 -5.37
N LEU A 18 -7.50 10.41 -4.45
CA LEU A 18 -8.95 10.58 -4.51
C LEU A 18 -9.36 12.03 -4.36
N ARG A 19 -8.72 12.78 -3.46
CA ARG A 19 -9.02 14.20 -3.26
C ARG A 19 -8.62 15.02 -4.48
N ALA A 20 -7.47 14.73 -5.10
CA ALA A 20 -7.07 15.38 -6.35
C ALA A 20 -8.09 15.08 -7.47
N ALA A 21 -8.52 13.82 -7.59
CA ALA A 21 -9.48 13.42 -8.60
C ALA A 21 -10.89 14.01 -8.36
N TYR A 22 -11.32 14.10 -7.10
CA TYR A 22 -12.57 14.74 -6.71
C TYR A 22 -12.53 16.26 -6.90
N ALA A 23 -11.40 16.91 -6.65
CA ALA A 23 -11.25 18.36 -6.88
C ALA A 23 -11.41 18.74 -8.36
N VAL A 24 -11.07 17.83 -9.29
CA VAL A 24 -11.16 18.08 -10.74
C VAL A 24 -12.57 17.82 -11.28
N VAL A 25 -13.31 16.86 -10.71
CA VAL A 25 -14.58 16.38 -11.31
C VAL A 25 -15.81 16.61 -10.42
N GLY A 26 -15.64 16.79 -9.11
CA GLY A 26 -16.71 17.07 -8.15
C GLY A 26 -17.70 15.92 -7.91
N SER A 27 -17.44 14.71 -8.44
CA SER A 27 -18.35 13.57 -8.37
C SER A 27 -17.68 12.32 -7.80
N PRO A 28 -18.37 11.54 -6.93
CA PRO A 28 -17.84 10.30 -6.35
C PRO A 28 -17.67 9.17 -7.38
N VAL A 29 -18.22 9.30 -8.59
CA VAL A 29 -18.03 8.32 -9.67
C VAL A 29 -16.56 8.19 -10.06
N VAL A 30 -15.78 9.25 -9.89
CA VAL A 30 -14.35 9.26 -10.24
C VAL A 30 -13.53 8.26 -9.46
N LEU A 31 -13.90 7.95 -8.22
CA LEU A 31 -13.21 6.96 -7.41
C LEU A 31 -13.22 5.57 -8.09
N LYS A 32 -14.38 5.20 -8.65
CA LYS A 32 -14.54 3.93 -9.37
C LYS A 32 -13.78 3.93 -10.69
N ILE A 33 -13.79 5.06 -11.41
CA ILE A 33 -13.05 5.20 -12.67
C ILE A 33 -11.54 5.08 -12.40
N VAL A 34 -11.01 5.79 -11.41
CA VAL A 34 -9.59 5.74 -11.04
C VAL A 34 -9.20 4.32 -10.63
N ALA A 35 -9.96 3.67 -9.75
CA ALA A 35 -9.70 2.28 -9.37
C ALA A 35 -9.70 1.34 -10.59
N LEU A 36 -10.68 1.47 -11.49
CA LEU A 36 -10.76 0.65 -12.69
C LEU A 36 -9.59 0.91 -13.63
N THR A 37 -9.16 2.16 -13.82
CA THR A 37 -7.99 2.49 -14.65
C THR A 37 -6.70 1.90 -14.08
N ILE A 38 -6.53 1.91 -12.76
CA ILE A 38 -5.37 1.32 -12.09
C ILE A 38 -5.38 -0.20 -12.26
N ALA A 39 -6.52 -0.85 -12.03
CA ALA A 39 -6.68 -2.29 -12.22
C ALA A 39 -6.46 -2.71 -13.68
N ALA A 40 -7.01 -1.97 -14.64
CA ALA A 40 -6.81 -2.20 -16.07
C ALA A 40 -5.33 -2.04 -16.47
N THR A 41 -4.64 -1.03 -15.93
CA THR A 41 -3.20 -0.84 -16.17
C THR A 41 -2.39 -1.99 -15.58
N ALA A 42 -2.71 -2.45 -14.37
CA ALA A 42 -2.04 -3.59 -13.74
C ALA A 42 -2.25 -4.87 -14.56
N ALA A 43 -3.48 -5.13 -15.02
CA ALA A 43 -3.78 -6.27 -15.90
C ALA A 43 -3.04 -6.18 -17.24
N TYR A 44 -2.96 -4.99 -17.84
CA TYR A 44 -2.18 -4.77 -19.06
C TYR A 44 -0.69 -5.09 -18.85
N LEU A 45 -0.09 -4.62 -17.76
CA LEU A 45 1.32 -4.94 -17.44
C LEU A 45 1.50 -6.45 -17.24
N LEU A 46 0.58 -7.10 -16.53
CA LEU A 46 0.62 -8.53 -16.28
C LEU A 46 0.57 -9.37 -17.57
N VAL A 47 -0.29 -8.99 -18.52
CA VAL A 47 -0.49 -9.76 -19.75
C VAL A 47 0.58 -9.48 -20.81
N PHE A 48 0.93 -8.22 -20.99
CA PHE A 48 1.76 -7.82 -22.14
C PHE A 48 3.22 -7.55 -21.79
N ARG A 49 3.55 -7.37 -20.50
CA ARG A 49 4.91 -7.00 -20.08
C ARG A 49 5.57 -8.07 -19.24
N LEU A 50 4.85 -8.66 -18.29
CA LEU A 50 5.33 -9.79 -17.52
C LEU A 50 5.27 -11.04 -18.40
N LYS A 51 6.44 -11.58 -18.79
CA LYS A 51 6.56 -12.78 -19.64
C LYS A 51 6.26 -14.06 -18.85
N LEU A 52 5.08 -14.14 -18.23
CA LEU A 52 4.68 -15.26 -17.38
C LEU A 52 4.08 -16.41 -18.21
N PRO A 53 4.18 -17.66 -17.72
CA PRO A 53 3.48 -18.78 -18.34
C PRO A 53 1.97 -18.56 -18.27
N LEU A 54 1.29 -18.99 -19.33
CA LEU A 54 -0.13 -18.72 -19.56
C LEU A 54 -1.03 -19.20 -18.40
N SER A 55 -0.70 -20.33 -17.77
CA SER A 55 -1.42 -20.84 -16.61
C SER A 55 -1.38 -19.90 -15.41
N ILE A 56 -0.22 -19.36 -15.07
CA ILE A 56 -0.05 -18.40 -13.96
C ILE A 56 -0.76 -17.09 -14.28
N MET A 57 -0.65 -16.62 -15.52
CA MET A 57 -1.31 -15.40 -15.97
C MET A 57 -2.84 -15.52 -15.86
N LEU A 58 -3.42 -16.63 -16.34
CA LEU A 58 -4.86 -16.87 -16.22
C LEU A 58 -5.30 -17.00 -14.76
N LEU A 59 -4.56 -17.75 -13.93
CA LEU A 59 -4.87 -17.86 -12.50
C LEU A 59 -4.82 -16.49 -11.81
N ALA A 60 -3.83 -15.66 -12.16
CA ALA A 60 -3.67 -14.33 -11.60
C ALA A 60 -4.79 -13.38 -12.05
N LEU A 61 -5.22 -13.38 -13.32
CA LEU A 61 -6.31 -12.53 -13.80
C LEU A 61 -7.68 -12.97 -13.25
N PHE A 62 -7.95 -14.27 -13.24
CA PHE A 62 -9.25 -14.82 -12.86
C PHE A 62 -9.37 -15.20 -11.39
N SER A 63 -8.38 -14.87 -10.56
CA SER A 63 -8.46 -15.01 -9.12
C SER A 63 -9.49 -14.04 -8.53
N SER A 64 -10.19 -14.49 -7.48
CA SER A 64 -11.10 -13.64 -6.70
C SER A 64 -10.44 -12.35 -6.23
N PHE A 65 -9.14 -12.38 -5.88
CA PHE A 65 -8.41 -11.18 -5.48
C PHE A 65 -8.31 -10.14 -6.60
N SER A 66 -8.05 -10.56 -7.83
CA SER A 66 -7.91 -9.63 -8.96
C SER A 66 -9.24 -9.02 -9.39
N ILE A 67 -10.30 -9.82 -9.39
CA ILE A 67 -11.62 -9.36 -9.82
C ILE A 67 -12.30 -8.55 -8.71
N PHE A 68 -12.23 -9.02 -7.47
CA PHE A 68 -12.94 -8.42 -6.34
C PHE A 68 -12.12 -7.36 -5.62
N ASP A 69 -10.99 -7.74 -5.01
CA ASP A 69 -10.21 -6.82 -4.14
C ASP A 69 -9.46 -5.73 -4.91
N TYR A 70 -9.08 -6.00 -6.17
CA TYR A 70 -8.27 -5.08 -6.96
C TYR A 70 -9.07 -4.27 -7.99
N ALA A 71 -10.13 -4.83 -8.58
CA ALA A 71 -10.93 -4.16 -9.61
C ALA A 71 -12.30 -3.65 -9.11
N ALA A 72 -13.08 -4.47 -8.41
CA ALA A 72 -14.43 -4.11 -7.99
C ALA A 72 -14.46 -3.29 -6.70
N MET A 73 -13.61 -3.64 -5.73
CA MET A 73 -13.48 -2.92 -4.48
C MET A 73 -12.51 -1.74 -4.71
N SER A 74 -13.05 -0.52 -4.71
CA SER A 74 -12.28 0.74 -4.88
C SER A 74 -11.40 1.01 -3.65
N ARG A 75 -10.40 0.15 -3.44
CA ARG A 75 -9.51 0.10 -2.29
C ARG A 75 -8.05 0.14 -2.75
N ASN A 76 -7.16 0.44 -1.79
CA ASN A 76 -5.74 0.69 -2.02
C ASN A 76 -4.97 -0.51 -2.61
N TYR A 77 -5.54 -1.70 -2.57
CA TYR A 77 -4.89 -2.94 -2.99
C TYR A 77 -4.54 -2.99 -4.48
N GLY A 78 -5.37 -2.41 -5.35
CA GLY A 78 -5.08 -2.32 -6.78
C GLY A 78 -3.80 -1.52 -7.09
N ILE A 79 -3.51 -0.51 -6.27
CA ILE A 79 -2.27 0.30 -6.39
C ILE A 79 -1.06 -0.54 -5.99
N SER A 80 -1.15 -1.31 -4.90
CA SER A 80 -0.06 -2.22 -4.49
C SER A 80 0.33 -3.15 -5.62
N MET A 81 -0.63 -3.76 -6.31
CA MET A 81 -0.37 -4.68 -7.42
C MET A 81 0.32 -3.98 -8.60
N LEU A 82 -0.15 -2.78 -8.98
CA LEU A 82 0.47 -1.98 -10.02
C LEU A 82 1.95 -1.66 -9.69
N VAL A 83 2.21 -1.23 -8.45
CA VAL A 83 3.57 -0.89 -7.99
C VAL A 83 4.48 -2.11 -7.96
N ILE A 84 3.98 -3.27 -7.53
CA ILE A 84 4.73 -4.54 -7.58
C ILE A 84 5.13 -4.88 -9.01
N PHE A 85 4.23 -4.76 -9.99
CA PHE A 85 4.57 -5.02 -11.39
C PHE A 85 5.59 -4.03 -11.94
N LEU A 86 5.53 -2.76 -11.55
CA LEU A 86 6.55 -1.78 -11.92
C LEU A 86 7.92 -2.10 -11.34
N ILE A 87 7.98 -2.60 -10.10
CA ILE A 87 9.22 -3.07 -9.45
C ILE A 87 9.80 -4.24 -10.25
N VAL A 88 9.00 -5.26 -10.54
CA VAL A 88 9.42 -6.45 -11.30
C VAL A 88 9.91 -6.07 -12.70
N LEU A 89 9.18 -5.22 -13.42
CA LEU A 89 9.58 -4.76 -14.76
C LEU A 89 10.86 -3.92 -14.75
N SER A 90 11.08 -3.12 -13.71
CA SER A 90 12.33 -2.38 -13.53
C SER A 90 13.50 -3.33 -13.30
N TRP A 91 13.26 -4.42 -12.57
CA TRP A 91 14.24 -5.49 -12.34
C TRP A 91 14.58 -6.27 -13.62
N GLU A 92 13.58 -6.66 -14.42
CA GLU A 92 13.79 -7.38 -15.69
C GLU A 92 14.60 -6.54 -16.69
N LYS A 93 14.38 -5.22 -16.73
CA LYS A 93 15.14 -4.31 -17.58
C LYS A 93 16.57 -4.06 -17.10
N GLY A 94 16.98 -4.66 -15.98
CA GLY A 94 18.29 -4.45 -15.37
C GLY A 94 18.48 -3.05 -14.78
N ALA A 95 17.41 -2.26 -14.67
CA ALA A 95 17.44 -0.91 -14.12
C ALA A 95 17.53 -0.99 -12.58
N ARG A 96 18.71 -1.32 -12.06
CA ARG A 96 19.01 -1.31 -10.62
C ARG A 96 19.31 0.10 -10.11
N ASN A 97 18.50 1.07 -10.52
CA ASN A 97 18.60 2.42 -10.00
C ASN A 97 18.00 2.42 -8.58
N GLY A 98 18.88 2.56 -7.58
CA GLY A 98 18.51 2.55 -6.18
C GLY A 98 17.48 3.62 -5.81
N ILE A 99 17.49 4.77 -6.51
CA ILE A 99 16.51 5.84 -6.28
C ILE A 99 15.13 5.43 -6.77
N LEU A 100 15.04 4.94 -8.02
CA LEU A 100 13.75 4.52 -8.60
C LEU A 100 13.13 3.38 -7.80
N LEU A 101 13.91 2.34 -7.51
CA LEU A 101 13.43 1.20 -6.72
C LEU A 101 13.10 1.60 -5.29
N GLY A 102 13.92 2.45 -4.66
CA GLY A 102 13.64 3.01 -3.34
C GLY A 102 12.32 3.78 -3.29
N LEU A 103 12.06 4.64 -4.29
CA LEU A 103 10.81 5.37 -4.41
C LEU A 103 9.61 4.44 -4.62
N LEU A 104 9.76 3.41 -5.45
CA LEU A 104 8.71 2.40 -5.64
C LEU A 104 8.45 1.61 -4.36
N PHE A 105 9.49 1.25 -3.59
CA PHE A 105 9.32 0.60 -2.28
C PHE A 105 8.67 1.51 -1.26
N ALA A 106 9.06 2.79 -1.20
CA ALA A 106 8.42 3.76 -0.31
C ALA A 106 6.94 3.94 -0.69
N LEU A 107 6.63 4.01 -1.99
CA LEU A 107 5.26 4.08 -2.48
C LEU A 107 4.49 2.82 -2.09
N LEU A 108 5.06 1.63 -2.30
CA LEU A 108 4.45 0.34 -1.93
C LEU A 108 4.20 0.22 -0.42
N ALA A 109 5.13 0.68 0.42
CA ALA A 109 4.92 0.70 1.87
C ALA A 109 3.76 1.61 2.27
N ASN A 110 3.49 2.66 1.49
CA ASN A 110 2.42 3.64 1.73
C ASN A 110 1.12 3.34 0.96
N THR A 111 0.96 2.15 0.36
CA THR A 111 -0.34 1.72 -0.18
C THR A 111 -1.10 0.86 0.82
N ASN A 112 -0.42 -0.01 1.56
CA ASN A 112 -1.03 -0.87 2.58
C ASN A 112 0.00 -1.31 3.64
N VAL A 113 -0.43 -1.48 4.88
CA VAL A 113 0.40 -2.04 5.97
C VAL A 113 0.97 -3.41 5.60
N HIS A 114 0.18 -4.28 4.98
CA HIS A 114 0.64 -5.60 4.51
C HIS A 114 1.76 -5.50 3.47
N SER A 115 1.79 -4.41 2.69
CA SER A 115 2.80 -4.19 1.66
C SER A 115 4.18 -3.85 2.24
N VAL A 116 4.28 -3.46 3.52
CA VAL A 116 5.56 -3.32 4.23
C VAL A 116 6.31 -4.66 4.30
N VAL A 117 5.59 -5.76 4.54
CA VAL A 117 6.18 -7.11 4.56
C VAL A 117 6.74 -7.47 3.18
N LEU A 118 6.01 -7.11 2.11
CA LEU A 118 6.48 -7.33 0.74
C LEU A 118 7.74 -6.52 0.41
N VAL A 119 7.82 -5.26 0.85
CA VAL A 119 9.04 -4.44 0.72
C VAL A 119 10.23 -5.10 1.42
N GLY A 120 10.03 -5.63 2.63
CA GLY A 120 11.05 -6.41 3.35
C GLY A 120 11.51 -7.63 2.55
N GLY A 121 10.57 -8.38 1.97
CA GLY A 121 10.87 -9.52 1.10
C GLY A 121 11.70 -9.15 -0.14
N PHE A 122 11.36 -8.06 -0.83
CA PHE A 122 12.14 -7.57 -1.98
C PHE A 122 13.54 -7.11 -1.59
N LEU A 123 13.69 -6.42 -0.47
CA LEU A 123 15.00 -6.01 0.05
C LEU A 123 15.85 -7.22 0.44
N ALA A 124 15.26 -8.21 1.10
CA ALA A 124 15.94 -9.46 1.43
C ALA A 124 16.39 -10.21 0.17
N TYR A 125 15.52 -10.33 -0.84
CA TYR A 125 15.88 -10.92 -2.13
C TYR A 125 17.05 -10.18 -2.79
N TRP A 126 17.02 -8.84 -2.83
CA TRP A 126 18.11 -8.06 -3.40
C TRP A 126 19.42 -8.23 -2.59
N PHE A 127 19.33 -8.30 -1.26
CA PHE A 127 20.48 -8.54 -0.40
C PHE A 127 21.13 -9.90 -0.69
N PHE A 128 20.34 -10.98 -0.75
CA PHE A 128 20.86 -12.31 -1.08
C PHE A 128 21.40 -12.39 -2.51
N ASP A 129 20.75 -11.77 -3.47
CA ASP A 129 21.25 -11.66 -4.85
C ASP A 129 22.61 -10.93 -4.91
N LEU A 130 22.83 -9.93 -4.04
CA LEU A 130 24.08 -9.19 -3.99
C LEU A 130 25.24 -10.00 -3.39
N ILE A 131 24.96 -10.84 -2.38
CA ILE A 131 25.99 -11.59 -1.63
C ILE A 131 26.24 -12.97 -2.24
N LEU A 132 25.18 -13.72 -2.59
CA LEU A 132 25.29 -15.12 -3.02
C LEU A 132 25.40 -15.25 -4.54
N ALA A 133 24.62 -14.47 -5.30
CA ALA A 133 24.54 -14.65 -6.76
C ALA A 133 25.63 -13.87 -7.52
N ARG A 134 26.19 -12.80 -6.92
CA ARG A 134 27.26 -12.01 -7.53
C ARG A 134 28.59 -12.27 -6.82
N SER A 135 29.54 -12.93 -7.49
CA SER A 135 30.87 -13.20 -6.91
C SER A 135 31.68 -11.93 -6.61
N ARG A 136 31.45 -10.82 -7.35
CA ARG A 136 32.09 -9.51 -7.13
C ARG A 136 31.15 -8.37 -7.54
N PRO A 137 30.17 -7.98 -6.70
CA PRO A 137 29.31 -6.86 -7.03
C PRO A 137 30.12 -5.55 -7.05
N PRO A 138 29.90 -4.66 -8.03
CA PRO A 138 30.54 -3.35 -8.03
C PRO A 138 30.00 -2.50 -6.86
N LEU A 139 30.83 -1.60 -6.34
CA LEU A 139 30.46 -0.70 -5.24
C LEU A 139 29.19 0.12 -5.56
N THR A 140 28.94 0.42 -6.83
CA THR A 140 27.72 1.08 -7.31
C THR A 140 26.45 0.28 -7.04
N ALA A 141 26.50 -1.06 -7.11
CA ALA A 141 25.37 -1.92 -6.80
C ALA A 141 25.05 -1.94 -5.31
N TYR A 142 26.09 -1.92 -4.46
CA TYR A 142 25.93 -1.79 -3.01
C TYR A 142 25.35 -0.43 -2.63
N ARG A 143 25.88 0.66 -3.23
CA ARG A 143 25.33 2.01 -3.04
C ARG A 143 23.87 2.09 -3.48
N ALA A 144 23.51 1.50 -4.62
CA ALA A 144 22.14 1.45 -5.09
C ALA A 144 21.21 0.73 -4.08
N PHE A 145 21.64 -0.42 -3.56
CA PHE A 145 20.89 -1.14 -2.52
C PHE A 145 20.72 -0.29 -1.25
N VAL A 146 21.80 0.32 -0.73
CA VAL A 146 21.73 1.17 0.47
C VAL A 146 20.82 2.38 0.24
N THR A 147 20.88 3.03 -0.93
CA THR A 147 19.98 4.13 -1.25
C THR A 147 18.52 3.68 -1.32
N ALA A 148 18.25 2.52 -1.92
CA ALA A 148 16.90 1.97 -1.98
C ALA A 148 16.37 1.62 -0.58
N ALA A 149 17.21 0.99 0.25
CA ALA A 149 16.88 0.63 1.62
C ALA A 149 16.63 1.86 2.50
N ALA A 150 17.44 2.91 2.36
CA ALA A 150 17.25 4.17 3.09
C ALA A 150 15.92 4.85 2.71
N ILE A 151 15.62 4.95 1.40
CA ILE A 151 14.35 5.53 0.94
C ILE A 151 13.16 4.66 1.38
N ALA A 152 13.28 3.34 1.27
CA ALA A 152 12.25 2.42 1.74
C ALA A 152 12.03 2.55 3.26
N ALA A 153 13.08 2.67 4.06
CA ALA A 153 12.97 2.89 5.50
C ALA A 153 12.23 4.19 5.83
N VAL A 154 12.53 5.28 5.13
CA VAL A 154 11.76 6.54 5.26
C VAL A 154 10.29 6.30 4.90
N GLY A 155 10.01 5.58 3.81
CA GLY A 155 8.65 5.22 3.42
C GLY A 155 7.91 4.37 4.46
N ILE A 156 8.60 3.41 5.09
CA ILE A 156 8.06 2.57 6.16
C ILE A 156 7.79 3.39 7.42
N VAL A 157 8.71 4.28 7.82
CA VAL A 157 8.50 5.19 8.96
C VAL A 157 7.30 6.11 8.69
N LEU A 158 7.17 6.65 7.48
CA LEU A 158 6.00 7.43 7.09
C LEU A 158 4.71 6.60 7.18
N CYS A 159 4.73 5.35 6.70
CA CYS A 159 3.60 4.43 6.83
C CYS A 159 3.22 4.24 8.30
N PHE A 160 4.19 3.92 9.16
CA PHE A 160 3.98 3.80 10.60
C PHE A 160 3.41 5.09 11.19
N VAL A 161 3.96 6.26 10.90
CA VAL A 161 3.43 7.53 11.41
C VAL A 161 1.98 7.78 10.97
N THR A 162 1.64 7.45 9.72
CA THR A 162 0.27 7.64 9.20
C THR A 162 -0.74 6.62 9.72
N VAL A 163 -0.29 5.40 10.01
CA VAL A 163 -1.13 4.28 10.47
C VAL A 163 -1.25 4.26 11.99
N TYR A 164 -0.20 4.66 12.71
CA TYR A 164 -0.18 4.67 14.16
C TYR A 164 -1.18 5.71 14.65
N PRO A 165 -2.26 5.29 15.35
CA PRO A 165 -3.25 6.21 15.85
C PRO A 165 -2.53 7.17 16.81
N THR A 166 -2.69 8.47 16.60
CA THR A 166 -2.39 9.44 17.65
C THR A 166 -3.23 9.04 18.85
N PHE A 167 -2.60 8.82 20.02
CA PHE A 167 -3.21 8.45 21.31
C PHE A 167 -4.35 9.37 21.82
N ASN A 168 -4.89 10.26 20.97
CA ASN A 168 -5.88 11.25 21.34
C ASN A 168 -7.34 10.79 21.18
N ASP A 169 -7.61 9.65 20.53
CA ASP A 169 -8.98 9.15 20.33
C ASP A 169 -9.31 7.88 21.13
N THR A 170 -8.33 7.28 21.83
CA THR A 170 -8.57 6.18 22.80
C THR A 170 -8.92 6.67 24.21
N GLY A 171 -9.04 8.00 24.39
CA GLY A 171 -9.35 8.65 25.68
C GLY A 171 -10.71 9.34 25.76
N GLN A 172 -11.51 9.36 24.70
CA GLN A 172 -12.94 9.72 24.78
C GLN A 172 -13.76 8.44 24.87
N ASN A 173 -13.55 7.67 25.94
CA ASN A 173 -14.66 6.91 26.48
C ASN A 173 -15.73 7.94 26.85
N ASP A 174 -16.82 7.95 26.10
CA ASP A 174 -18.06 8.63 26.43
C ASP A 174 -18.58 8.14 27.79
N LEU A 175 -17.97 8.62 28.86
CA LEU A 175 -18.52 8.58 30.22
C LEU A 175 -19.52 9.73 30.43
N SER A 176 -19.80 10.54 29.39
CA SER A 176 -20.77 11.63 29.44
C SER A 176 -22.22 11.19 29.14
N GLY A 177 -22.40 9.95 28.65
CA GLY A 177 -23.70 9.39 28.27
C GLY A 177 -24.30 8.39 29.28
N GLU A 178 -23.56 7.99 30.31
CA GLU A 178 -24.07 7.13 31.38
C GLU A 178 -24.99 7.96 32.28
N ASN A 179 -26.25 8.10 31.87
CA ASN A 179 -27.33 8.55 32.75
C ASN A 179 -27.46 7.56 33.91
N PHE A 180 -26.73 7.81 34.99
CA PHE A 180 -26.85 7.12 36.29
C PHE A 180 -28.30 7.10 36.84
N ALA A 181 -29.20 7.91 36.28
CA ALA A 181 -30.63 7.90 36.61
C ALA A 181 -31.40 6.65 36.10
N LEU A 182 -30.92 5.95 35.07
CA LEU A 182 -31.62 4.79 34.50
C LEU A 182 -31.35 3.49 35.26
N LEU A 183 -30.27 3.43 36.06
CA LEU A 183 -29.95 2.28 36.92
C LEU A 183 -30.73 2.28 38.25
N THR A 184 -31.36 3.39 38.64
CA THR A 184 -32.15 3.48 39.88
C THR A 184 -33.64 3.20 39.71
N VAL A 185 -34.16 3.11 38.48
CA VAL A 185 -35.60 2.88 38.20
C VAL A 185 -35.96 1.38 38.11
N GLY A 186 -34.99 0.48 38.20
CA GLY A 186 -35.17 -0.96 38.04
C GLY A 186 -35.43 -1.78 39.31
N LEU A 187 -35.76 -1.18 40.45
CA LEU A 187 -36.10 -1.90 41.69
C LEU A 187 -37.61 -1.84 41.95
N PRO A 188 -38.39 -2.89 41.64
CA PRO A 188 -39.75 -3.00 42.12
C PRO A 188 -39.72 -3.31 43.63
N THR A 189 -40.13 -2.33 44.44
CA THR A 189 -40.64 -2.55 45.79
C THR A 189 -42.13 -2.93 45.70
N ALA A 190 -42.44 -4.19 46.02
CA ALA A 190 -43.68 -4.71 46.63
C ALA A 190 -43.91 -6.16 46.18
#